data_AF-A0A9E2VXS8-F1
#
_entry.id   AF-A0A9E2VXS8-F1
#
_cell.length_a   1.000
_cell.length_b   1.000
_cell.length_c   1.000
_cell.angle_alpha   90.00
_cell.angle_beta   90.00
_cell.angle_gamma   90.00
#
_symmetry.space_group_name_H-M   'P 1'
#
loop_
_entity.id
_entity.type
_entity.pdbx_description
1 polymer ?
#
loop_
_entity_poly.entity_id
_entity_poly.type
_entity_poly.pdbx_seq_one_letter_code
_entity_poly.pdbx_strand_id
1 'polypeptide(L)'
;CARALTPALCTRHAAALRSAWPAPARRLARVIDKNPLNFLHLGLISLLFPGAPVMHCVRDPLDTCLSIYFQHFAHPRNTYAYALDDIAFFYRQYQELMAYWQQVLPAPVHTVRYEDLVREPDRQTRALVTAAGLDWDPACLESHKHTERIETASAWQARQPIYSASAGRWRRYAHHLDGLREALGKVQE
;
A
#
# COMPACT_ATOMS: atom_id res chain seq x y z
N CYS A 1 13.40 11.54 -21.56
CA CYS A 1 12.31 11.98 -20.66
C CYS A 1 12.78 12.22 -19.22
N ALA A 2 13.41 11.27 -18.52
CA ALA A 2 13.85 11.47 -17.12
C ALA A 2 14.86 12.63 -16.92
N ARG A 3 15.78 12.87 -17.89
CA ARG A 3 16.73 14.00 -17.84
C ARG A 3 16.07 15.39 -17.84
N ALA A 4 14.80 15.49 -18.23
CA ALA A 4 14.03 16.73 -18.19
C ALA A 4 13.34 16.97 -16.83
N LEU A 5 13.30 15.97 -15.94
CA LEU A 5 12.80 16.08 -14.57
C LEU A 5 13.85 16.76 -13.69
N THR A 6 14.07 18.05 -13.97
CA THR A 6 14.95 18.88 -13.14
C THR A 6 14.30 19.12 -11.77
N PRO A 7 15.10 19.37 -10.71
CA PRO A 7 14.56 19.76 -9.40
C PRO A 7 13.57 20.91 -9.50
N ALA A 8 13.85 21.92 -10.35
CA ALA A 8 12.96 23.05 -10.58
C ALA A 8 11.59 22.65 -11.18
N LEU A 9 11.57 21.71 -12.13
CA LEU A 9 10.32 21.20 -12.70
C LEU A 9 9.52 20.41 -11.66
N CYS A 10 10.20 19.56 -10.88
CA CYS A 10 9.60 18.80 -9.80
C CYS A 10 8.98 19.71 -8.73
N THR A 11 9.70 20.75 -8.29
CA THR A 11 9.20 21.74 -7.33
C THR A 11 7.98 22.49 -7.85
N ARG A 12 8.00 22.93 -9.12
CA ARG A 12 6.85 23.59 -9.75
C ARG A 12 5.64 22.68 -9.82
N HIS A 13 5.82 21.42 -10.19
CA HIS A 13 4.73 20.46 -10.29
C HIS A 13 4.15 20.12 -8.90
N ALA A 14 5.01 19.92 -7.90
CA ALA A 14 4.57 19.74 -6.50
C ALA A 14 3.79 20.97 -5.98
N ALA A 15 4.22 22.19 -6.32
CA ALA A 15 3.49 23.40 -5.97
C ALA A 15 2.13 23.50 -6.69
N ALA A 16 2.07 23.12 -7.96
CA ALA A 16 0.82 23.05 -8.72
C ALA A 16 -0.16 22.03 -8.10
N LEU A 17 0.32 20.84 -7.74
CA LEU A 17 -0.48 19.82 -7.05
C LEU A 17 -1.01 20.33 -5.70
N ARG A 18 -0.16 20.99 -4.90
CA ARG A 18 -0.59 21.65 -3.64
C ARG A 18 -1.67 22.71 -3.88
N SER A 19 -1.54 23.49 -4.95
CA SER A 19 -2.54 24.50 -5.32
C SER A 19 -3.84 23.87 -5.84
N ALA A 20 -3.80 22.67 -6.41
CA ALA A 20 -4.98 21.96 -6.89
C ALA A 20 -5.75 21.24 -5.77
N TRP A 21 -5.13 21.04 -4.59
CA TRP A 21 -5.81 20.43 -3.46
C TRP A 21 -7.00 21.28 -2.98
N PRO A 22 -8.08 20.63 -2.51
CA PRO A 22 -9.22 21.32 -1.90
C PRO A 22 -8.75 22.26 -0.78
N ALA A 23 -9.42 23.40 -0.61
CA ALA A 23 -9.03 24.41 0.38
C ALA A 23 -8.79 23.87 1.82
N PRO A 24 -9.55 22.88 2.33
CA PRO A 24 -9.26 22.26 3.63
C PRO A 24 -7.90 21.54 3.67
N ALA A 25 -7.55 20.84 2.60
CA ALA A 25 -6.30 20.07 2.51
C ALA A 25 -5.06 20.98 2.42
N ARG A 26 -5.21 22.21 1.93
CA ARG A 26 -4.11 23.22 1.88
C ARG A 26 -3.65 23.70 3.25
N ARG A 27 -4.45 23.48 4.31
CA ARG A 27 -4.14 23.85 5.70
C ARG A 27 -3.61 22.67 6.52
N LEU A 28 -3.57 21.47 5.95
CA LEU A 28 -3.10 20.29 6.66
C LEU A 28 -1.57 20.31 6.79
N ALA A 29 -1.08 19.98 7.98
CA ALA A 29 0.35 19.88 8.25
C ALA A 29 1.01 18.68 7.54
N ARG A 30 0.20 17.68 7.16
CA ARG A 30 0.61 16.44 6.50
C ARG A 30 -0.48 15.99 5.52
N VAL A 31 -0.07 15.35 4.43
CA VAL A 31 -0.95 14.74 3.44
C VAL A 31 -0.48 13.31 3.22
N ILE A 32 -1.42 12.38 3.18
CA ILE A 32 -1.18 10.96 2.93
C ILE A 32 -1.89 10.59 1.63
N ASP A 33 -1.17 9.95 0.72
CA ASP A 33 -1.77 9.27 -0.42
C ASP A 33 -1.68 7.75 -0.22
N LYS A 34 -2.84 7.10 -0.14
CA LYS A 34 -2.93 5.65 0.07
C LYS A 34 -3.57 5.00 -1.16
N ASN A 35 -2.72 4.64 -2.11
CA ASN A 35 -3.11 3.87 -3.28
C ASN A 35 -2.13 2.70 -3.49
N PRO A 36 -2.61 1.44 -3.47
CA PRO A 36 -1.76 0.28 -3.72
C PRO A 36 -0.98 0.38 -5.03
N LEU A 37 -1.54 0.96 -6.10
CA LEU A 37 -0.88 1.05 -7.41
C LEU A 37 0.25 2.11 -7.47
N ASN A 38 0.52 2.84 -6.39
CA ASN A 38 1.62 3.79 -6.36
C ASN A 38 3.01 3.14 -6.53
N PHE A 39 3.13 1.83 -6.29
CA PHE A 39 4.37 1.09 -6.55
C PHE A 39 4.85 1.25 -8.01
N LEU A 40 3.94 1.46 -8.96
CA LEU A 40 4.27 1.70 -10.38
C LEU A 40 4.97 3.05 -10.60
N HIS A 41 4.91 3.96 -9.64
CA HIS A 41 5.28 5.36 -9.79
C HIS A 41 6.27 5.86 -8.74
N LEU A 42 6.81 4.98 -7.87
CA LEU A 42 7.67 5.41 -6.75
C LEU A 42 8.91 6.20 -7.19
N GLY A 43 9.51 5.86 -8.32
CA GLY A 43 10.63 6.64 -8.87
C GLY A 43 10.25 8.11 -9.14
N LEU A 44 9.09 8.35 -9.76
CA LEU A 44 8.60 9.72 -10.01
C LEU A 44 8.15 10.40 -8.72
N ILE A 45 7.45 9.68 -7.84
CA ILE A 45 7.00 10.21 -6.54
C ILE A 45 8.21 10.68 -5.72
N SER A 46 9.29 9.89 -5.69
CA SER A 46 10.51 10.24 -4.96
C SER A 46 11.22 11.47 -5.54
N LEU A 47 11.18 11.68 -6.86
CA LEU A 47 11.71 12.90 -7.47
C LEU A 47 10.87 14.14 -7.16
N LEU A 48 9.55 14.00 -7.08
CA LEU A 48 8.62 15.10 -6.76
C LEU A 48 8.61 15.43 -5.26
N PHE A 49 8.78 14.42 -4.42
CA PHE A 49 8.66 14.49 -2.97
C PHE A 49 9.83 13.75 -2.29
N PRO A 50 11.07 14.29 -2.35
CA PRO A 50 12.27 13.58 -1.90
C PRO A 50 12.30 13.26 -0.40
N GLY A 51 11.48 13.95 0.41
CA GLY A 51 11.33 13.68 1.85
C GLY A 51 10.10 12.86 2.22
N ALA A 52 9.34 12.33 1.26
CA ALA A 52 8.15 11.53 1.55
C ALA A 52 8.55 10.08 1.89
N PRO A 53 8.24 9.58 3.10
CA PRO A 53 8.49 8.19 3.42
C PRO A 53 7.51 7.29 2.65
N VAL A 54 7.98 6.12 2.23
CA VAL A 54 7.14 5.13 1.55
C VAL A 54 6.76 4.04 2.56
N MET A 55 5.46 3.87 2.79
CA MET A 55 4.93 2.78 3.61
C MET A 55 4.49 1.63 2.72
N HIS A 56 5.14 0.49 2.89
CA HIS A 56 4.91 -0.70 2.07
C HIS A 56 4.28 -1.80 2.92
N CYS A 57 2.98 -2.01 2.76
CA CYS A 57 2.30 -3.11 3.43
C CYS A 57 2.43 -4.39 2.61
N VAL A 58 3.00 -5.42 3.19
CA VAL A 58 3.09 -6.76 2.60
C VAL A 58 2.21 -7.73 3.39
N ARG A 59 1.74 -8.77 2.73
CA ARG A 59 0.87 -9.79 3.29
C ARG A 59 1.17 -11.12 2.61
N ASP A 60 0.80 -12.23 3.24
CA ASP A 60 0.85 -13.55 2.61
C ASP A 60 0.32 -13.49 1.15
N PRO A 61 1.11 -13.96 0.16
CA PRO A 61 0.77 -13.88 -1.26
C PRO A 61 -0.55 -14.57 -1.61
N LEU A 62 -0.83 -15.74 -1.02
CA LEU A 62 -2.05 -16.49 -1.30
C LEU A 62 -3.26 -15.76 -0.75
N ASP A 63 -3.14 -15.21 0.46
CA ASP A 63 -4.17 -14.40 1.08
C ASP A 63 -4.45 -13.12 0.27
N THR A 64 -3.41 -12.47 -0.24
CA THR A 64 -3.50 -11.26 -1.07
C THR A 64 -4.19 -11.56 -2.38
N CYS A 65 -3.70 -12.56 -3.13
CA CYS A 65 -4.22 -12.93 -4.43
C CYS A 65 -5.68 -13.41 -4.33
N LEU A 66 -5.99 -14.24 -3.33
CA LEU A 66 -7.36 -14.67 -3.06
C LEU A 66 -8.27 -13.49 -2.69
N SER A 67 -7.76 -12.51 -1.94
CA SER A 67 -8.53 -11.31 -1.61
C SER A 67 -8.81 -10.44 -2.82
N ILE A 68 -7.87 -10.35 -3.76
CA ILE A 68 -8.07 -9.64 -5.03
C ILE A 68 -9.14 -10.36 -5.84
N TYR A 69 -9.05 -11.69 -5.97
CA TYR A 69 -9.99 -12.50 -6.73
C TYR A 69 -11.44 -12.37 -6.24
N PHE A 70 -11.66 -12.31 -4.92
CA PHE A 70 -13.00 -12.15 -4.35
C PHE A 70 -13.51 -10.70 -4.35
N GLN A 71 -12.66 -9.71 -4.65
CA GLN A 71 -13.05 -8.32 -4.58
C GLN A 71 -13.53 -7.82 -5.94
N HIS A 72 -14.74 -7.25 -5.97
CA HIS A 72 -15.19 -6.51 -7.13
C HIS A 72 -14.54 -5.13 -7.17
N PHE A 73 -13.79 -4.83 -8.24
CA PHE A 73 -13.13 -3.53 -8.44
C PHE A 73 -13.82 -2.72 -9.51
N ALA A 74 -14.32 -1.54 -9.15
CA ALA A 74 -14.96 -0.61 -10.09
C ALA A 74 -13.95 0.10 -11.03
N HIS A 75 -12.67 0.18 -10.64
CA HIS A 75 -11.68 0.96 -11.38
C HIS A 75 -11.04 0.12 -12.50
N PRO A 76 -10.97 0.62 -13.75
CA PRO A 76 -10.44 -0.11 -14.91
C PRO A 76 -8.93 -0.42 -14.86
N ARG A 77 -8.23 0.00 -13.80
CA ARG A 77 -6.80 -0.31 -13.60
C ARG A 77 -6.61 -1.66 -12.89
N ASN A 78 -7.69 -2.27 -12.40
CA ASN A 78 -7.66 -3.55 -11.70
C ASN A 78 -8.19 -4.69 -12.57
N THR A 79 -7.98 -4.64 -13.89
CA THR A 79 -8.44 -5.68 -14.82
C THR A 79 -7.79 -7.03 -14.56
N TYR A 80 -6.61 -7.05 -13.93
CA TYR A 80 -5.91 -8.26 -13.52
C TYR A 80 -6.63 -9.06 -12.43
N ALA A 81 -7.66 -8.50 -11.77
CA ALA A 81 -8.23 -9.05 -10.54
C ALA A 81 -9.17 -10.26 -10.72
N TYR A 82 -9.43 -10.70 -11.95
CA TYR A 82 -10.54 -11.61 -12.26
C TYR A 82 -10.11 -13.01 -12.74
N ALA A 83 -8.81 -13.27 -12.83
CA ALA A 83 -8.25 -14.60 -13.09
C ALA A 83 -7.05 -14.82 -12.17
N LEU A 84 -6.98 -15.98 -11.51
CA LEU A 84 -5.91 -16.26 -10.53
C LEU A 84 -4.50 -16.19 -11.16
N ASP A 85 -4.35 -16.60 -12.41
CA ASP A 85 -3.08 -16.54 -13.15
C ASP A 85 -2.65 -15.10 -13.44
N ASP A 86 -3.59 -14.23 -13.83
CA ASP A 86 -3.33 -12.80 -14.04
C ASP A 86 -2.95 -12.10 -12.74
N ILE A 87 -3.62 -12.45 -11.63
CA ILE A 87 -3.31 -11.93 -10.30
C ILE A 87 -1.90 -12.38 -9.89
N ALA A 88 -1.57 -13.65 -10.09
CA ALA A 88 -0.26 -14.19 -9.76
C ALA A 88 0.85 -13.51 -10.56
N PHE A 89 0.65 -13.35 -11.87
CA PHE A 89 1.56 -12.61 -12.74
C PHE A 89 1.75 -11.17 -12.24
N PHE A 90 0.65 -10.44 -12.03
CA PHE A 90 0.72 -9.06 -11.55
C PHE A 90 1.41 -8.95 -10.19
N TYR A 91 1.13 -9.88 -9.28
CA TYR A 91 1.78 -9.92 -7.96
C TYR A 91 3.29 -10.12 -8.08
N ARG A 92 3.75 -11.03 -8.95
CA ARG A 92 5.19 -11.22 -9.21
C ARG A 92 5.84 -9.96 -9.78
N GLN A 93 5.20 -9.31 -10.76
CA GLN A 93 5.70 -8.04 -11.29
C GLN A 93 5.79 -6.95 -10.21
N TYR A 94 4.81 -6.89 -9.31
CA TYR A 94 4.82 -6.00 -8.16
C TYR A 94 6.02 -6.30 -7.24
N GLN A 95 6.30 -7.57 -6.93
CA GLN A 95 7.41 -7.94 -6.06
C GLN A 95 8.76 -7.60 -6.68
N GLU A 96 8.98 -7.95 -7.94
CA GLU A 96 10.21 -7.62 -8.68
C GLU A 96 10.43 -6.10 -8.71
N LEU A 97 9.37 -5.33 -8.96
CA LEU A 97 9.45 -3.87 -9.00
C LEU A 97 9.71 -3.26 -7.61
N MET A 98 9.09 -3.79 -6.55
CA MET A 98 9.38 -3.33 -5.19
C MET A 98 10.79 -3.68 -4.73
N ALA A 99 11.31 -4.85 -5.11
CA ALA A 99 12.70 -5.22 -4.84
C ALA A 99 13.67 -4.26 -5.54
N TYR A 100 13.38 -3.88 -6.78
CA TYR A 100 14.14 -2.84 -7.48
C TYR A 100 14.06 -1.49 -6.75
N TRP A 101 12.86 -1.07 -6.32
CA TRP A 101 12.69 0.20 -5.62
C TRP A 101 13.42 0.26 -4.28
N GLN A 102 13.45 -0.82 -3.53
CA GLN A 102 14.23 -0.90 -2.28
C GLN A 102 15.72 -0.68 -2.51
N GLN A 103 16.24 -0.99 -3.70
CA GLN A 103 17.66 -0.81 -4.04
C GLN A 103 17.99 0.61 -4.53
N VAL A 104 17.06 1.29 -5.21
CA VAL A 104 17.38 2.53 -5.94
C VAL A 104 16.71 3.79 -5.41
N LEU A 105 15.67 3.67 -4.57
CA LEU A 105 15.00 4.86 -4.04
C LEU A 105 15.87 5.55 -2.99
N PRO A 106 15.98 6.89 -3.03
CA PRO A 106 16.76 7.65 -2.05
C PRO A 106 16.08 7.72 -0.68
N ALA A 107 14.74 7.69 -0.64
CA ALA A 107 13.97 7.67 0.60
C ALA A 107 13.76 6.21 1.07
N PRO A 108 13.86 5.94 2.39
CA PRO A 108 13.66 4.60 2.90
C PRO A 108 12.22 4.12 2.67
N VAL A 109 12.10 2.87 2.23
CA VAL A 109 10.84 2.13 2.18
C VAL A 109 10.67 1.40 3.50
N HIS A 110 9.65 1.76 4.28
CA HIS A 110 9.32 1.07 5.52
C HIS A 110 8.29 -0.02 5.24
N THR A 111 8.73 -1.27 5.35
CA THR A 111 7.88 -2.43 5.10
C THR A 111 7.21 -2.91 6.38
N VAL A 112 5.88 -3.04 6.35
CA VAL A 112 5.08 -3.61 7.43
C VAL A 112 4.42 -4.88 6.94
N ARG A 113 4.65 -5.99 7.65
CA ARG A 113 3.93 -7.24 7.40
C ARG A 113 2.57 -7.19 8.08
N TYR A 114 1.50 -7.41 7.31
CA TYR A 114 0.12 -7.40 7.78
C TYR A 114 -0.09 -8.36 8.95
N GLU A 115 0.48 -9.56 8.87
CA GLU A 115 0.38 -10.59 9.90
C GLU A 115 1.00 -10.13 11.23
N ASP A 116 2.11 -9.40 11.17
CA ASP A 116 2.73 -8.81 12.36
C ASP A 116 1.87 -7.68 12.91
N LEU A 117 1.34 -6.81 12.04
CA LEU A 117 0.48 -5.69 12.43
C LEU A 117 -0.77 -6.17 13.19
N VAL A 118 -1.42 -7.24 12.73
CA VAL A 118 -2.61 -7.75 13.42
C VAL A 118 -2.28 -8.58 14.67
N ARG A 119 -1.06 -9.11 14.77
CA ARG A 119 -0.58 -9.88 15.92
C ARG A 119 -0.07 -8.99 17.07
N GLU A 120 0.63 -7.91 16.73
CA GLU A 120 1.20 -6.95 17.67
C GLU A 120 0.81 -5.49 17.30
N PRO A 121 -0.49 -5.12 17.36
CA PRO A 121 -0.96 -3.83 16.84
C PRO A 121 -0.30 -2.60 17.46
N ASP A 122 -0.10 -2.58 18.78
CA ASP A 122 0.55 -1.46 19.47
C ASP A 122 1.98 -1.24 18.95
N ARG A 123 2.82 -2.29 19.01
CA ARG A 123 4.22 -2.23 18.60
C ARG A 123 4.37 -1.84 17.14
N GLN A 124 3.60 -2.47 16.24
CA GLN A 124 3.72 -2.25 14.81
C GLN A 124 3.17 -0.88 14.39
N THR A 125 2.08 -0.42 15.01
CA THR A 125 1.54 0.93 14.74
C THR A 125 2.51 2.01 15.23
N ARG A 126 3.14 1.84 16.40
CA ARG A 126 4.18 2.77 16.89
C ARG A 126 5.39 2.83 15.96
N ALA A 127 5.84 1.68 15.45
CA ALA A 127 6.94 1.61 14.49
C ALA A 127 6.58 2.35 13.19
N LEU A 128 5.36 2.14 12.69
CA LEU A 128 4.85 2.81 11.48
C LEU A 128 4.76 4.34 11.66
N VAL A 129 4.24 4.80 12.80
CA VAL A 129 4.15 6.25 13.13
C VAL A 129 5.53 6.88 13.23
N THR A 130 6.47 6.20 13.89
CA THR A 130 7.88 6.63 13.97
C THR A 130 8.52 6.71 12.58
N ALA A 131 8.30 5.69 11.74
CA ALA A 131 8.82 5.66 10.37
C ALA A 131 8.23 6.77 9.49
N ALA A 132 7.00 7.22 9.79
CA ALA A 132 6.37 8.36 9.13
C ALA A 132 6.93 9.72 9.59
N GLY A 133 7.80 9.75 10.61
CA GLY A 133 8.30 10.99 11.23
C GLY A 133 7.19 11.76 11.96
N LEU A 134 6.25 11.03 12.58
CA LEU A 134 5.12 11.58 13.32
C LEU A 134 5.25 11.25 14.81
N ASP A 135 4.64 12.10 15.64
CA ASP A 135 4.51 11.86 17.07
C ASP A 135 3.45 10.80 17.36
N TRP A 136 3.66 10.02 18.43
CA TRP A 136 2.71 8.98 18.83
C TRP A 136 1.41 9.57 19.39
N ASP A 137 0.28 9.04 18.92
CA ASP A 137 -1.05 9.30 19.46
C ASP A 137 -1.77 7.96 19.73
N PRO A 138 -2.27 7.69 20.95
CA PRO A 138 -3.08 6.50 21.24
C PRO A 138 -4.27 6.30 20.31
N ALA A 139 -4.84 7.37 19.74
CA ALA A 139 -5.92 7.30 18.76
C ALA A 139 -5.58 6.47 17.52
N CYS A 140 -4.28 6.28 17.20
CA CYS A 140 -3.85 5.42 16.10
C CYS A 140 -4.31 3.96 16.26
N LEU A 141 -4.48 3.46 17.49
CA LEU A 141 -5.01 2.11 17.76
C LEU A 141 -6.54 2.04 17.71
N GLU A 142 -7.19 3.19 17.72
CA GLU A 142 -8.64 3.34 17.70
C GLU A 142 -9.13 3.86 16.34
N SER A 143 -8.39 3.58 15.27
CA SER A 143 -8.67 4.03 13.89
C SER A 143 -10.11 3.74 13.44
N HIS A 144 -10.72 2.66 13.92
CA HIS A 144 -12.11 2.29 13.65
C HIS A 144 -13.17 3.25 14.22
N LYS A 145 -12.81 4.10 15.20
CA LYS A 145 -13.70 5.11 15.79
C LYS A 145 -13.79 6.39 14.95
N HIS A 146 -12.90 6.56 13.97
CA HIS A 146 -12.92 7.70 13.07
C HIS A 146 -14.18 7.71 12.18
N THR A 147 -14.74 8.89 11.99
CA THR A 147 -16.03 9.07 11.29
C THR A 147 -15.85 9.50 9.83
N GLU A 148 -14.63 9.89 9.48
CA GLU A 148 -14.23 10.34 8.16
C GLU A 148 -14.58 9.30 7.09
N ARG A 149 -14.83 9.79 5.88
CA ARG A 149 -15.21 8.94 4.74
C ARG A 149 -14.01 8.10 4.30
N ILE A 150 -14.20 6.78 4.20
CA ILE A 150 -13.22 5.84 3.66
C ILE A 150 -13.68 5.45 2.26
N GLU A 151 -12.99 5.93 1.23
CA GLU A 151 -13.31 5.66 -0.18
C GLU A 151 -12.47 4.50 -0.72
N THR A 152 -12.66 3.30 -0.16
CA THR A 152 -11.94 2.08 -0.57
C THR A 152 -12.86 0.87 -0.66
N ALA A 153 -12.44 -0.14 -1.43
CA ALA A 153 -13.08 -1.46 -1.48
C ALA A 153 -13.15 -2.15 -0.10
N SER A 154 -12.23 -1.81 0.80
CA SER A 154 -12.11 -2.36 2.15
C SER A 154 -12.76 -1.50 3.24
N ALA A 155 -13.59 -0.52 2.89
CA ALA A 155 -14.12 0.47 3.84
C ALA A 155 -14.83 -0.16 5.05
N TRP A 156 -15.62 -1.22 4.84
CA TRP A 156 -16.29 -1.92 5.95
C TRP A 156 -15.30 -2.60 6.90
N GLN A 157 -14.24 -3.21 6.37
CA GLN A 157 -13.18 -3.86 7.17
C GLN A 157 -12.38 -2.84 7.97
N ALA A 158 -12.08 -1.68 7.37
CA ALA A 158 -11.37 -0.59 8.02
C ALA A 158 -12.16 0.07 9.17
N ARG A 159 -13.49 -0.14 9.23
CA ARG A 159 -14.34 0.30 10.34
C ARG A 159 -14.44 -0.70 11.50
N GLN A 160 -13.72 -1.82 11.43
CA GLN A 160 -13.65 -2.77 12.53
C GLN A 160 -12.36 -2.55 13.35
N PRO A 161 -12.36 -2.89 14.66
CA PRO A 161 -11.13 -2.97 15.44
C PRO A 161 -10.08 -3.85 14.74
N ILE A 162 -8.78 -3.62 14.95
CA ILE A 162 -7.73 -4.45 14.32
C ILE A 162 -7.96 -5.92 14.69
N TYR A 163 -8.10 -6.78 13.67
CA TYR A 163 -8.45 -8.19 13.84
C TYR A 163 -7.59 -9.10 12.96
N SER A 164 -7.33 -10.31 13.42
CA SER A 164 -6.47 -11.29 12.73
C SER A 164 -7.23 -12.26 11.82
N ALA A 165 -8.57 -12.28 11.85
CA ALA A 165 -9.41 -13.23 11.13
C ALA A 165 -9.25 -13.26 9.60
N SER A 166 -8.67 -12.22 9.00
CA SER A 166 -8.32 -12.24 7.58
C SER A 166 -7.01 -12.98 7.28
N ALA A 167 -6.06 -13.03 8.23
CA ALA A 167 -4.79 -13.72 8.04
C ALA A 167 -4.98 -15.25 7.94
N GLY A 168 -4.38 -15.86 6.93
CA GLY A 168 -4.49 -17.29 6.65
C GLY A 168 -5.86 -17.73 6.13
N ARG A 169 -6.70 -16.81 5.66
CA ARG A 169 -8.02 -17.14 5.07
C ARG A 169 -7.87 -18.09 3.88
N TRP A 170 -6.78 -17.97 3.12
CA TRP A 170 -6.47 -18.86 1.99
C TRP A 170 -6.53 -20.34 2.34
N ARG A 171 -6.23 -20.72 3.59
CA ARG A 171 -6.24 -22.12 4.04
C ARG A 171 -7.59 -22.80 3.86
N ARG A 172 -8.69 -22.04 3.98
CA ARG A 172 -10.06 -22.54 3.75
C ARG A 172 -10.32 -22.90 2.30
N TYR A 173 -9.52 -22.38 1.39
CA TYR A 173 -9.61 -22.59 -0.05
C TYR A 173 -8.40 -23.36 -0.58
N ALA A 174 -7.57 -23.95 0.28
CA ALA A 174 -6.27 -24.51 -0.07
C ALA A 174 -6.32 -25.49 -1.25
N HIS A 175 -7.40 -26.27 -1.38
CA HIS A 175 -7.63 -27.23 -2.47
C HIS A 175 -7.94 -26.59 -3.84
N HIS A 176 -8.24 -25.29 -3.87
CA HIS A 176 -8.55 -24.54 -5.10
C HIS A 176 -7.39 -23.64 -5.55
N LEU A 177 -6.29 -23.60 -4.80
CA LEU A 177 -5.20 -22.64 -5.01
C LEU A 177 -3.92 -23.26 -5.55
N ASP A 178 -3.96 -24.50 -6.03
CA ASP A 178 -2.76 -25.18 -6.54
C ASP A 178 -2.17 -24.46 -7.76
N GLY A 179 -3.01 -24.08 -8.73
CA GLY A 179 -2.58 -23.27 -9.88
C GLY A 179 -2.01 -21.90 -9.46
N LEU A 180 -2.64 -21.24 -8.48
CA LEU A 180 -2.13 -19.98 -7.93
C LEU A 180 -0.76 -20.15 -7.26
N ARG A 181 -0.56 -21.22 -6.47
CA ARG A 181 0.72 -21.53 -5.83
C ARG A 181 1.81 -21.77 -6.86
N GLU A 182 1.50 -22.53 -7.90
CA GLU A 182 2.42 -22.81 -8.99
C GLU A 182 2.80 -21.51 -9.74
N ALA A 183 1.80 -20.69 -10.09
CA ALA A 183 2.00 -19.43 -10.80
C ALA A 183 2.80 -18.39 -9.99
N LEU A 184 2.62 -18.34 -8.66
CA LEU A 184 3.41 -17.51 -7.76
C LEU A 184 4.86 -17.99 -7.62
N GLY A 185 5.11 -19.30 -7.77
CA GLY A 185 6.43 -19.90 -7.65
C GLY A 185 7.07 -19.68 -6.28
N LYS A 186 8.41 -19.65 -6.23
CA LYS A 186 9.15 -19.25 -5.02
C LYS A 186 9.01 -17.74 -4.86
N VAL A 187 8.05 -17.33 -4.06
CA VAL A 187 7.92 -15.94 -3.64
C VAL A 187 9.17 -15.54 -2.86
N GLN A 188 9.81 -14.44 -3.24
CA GLN A 188 10.95 -13.88 -2.49
C GLN A 188 10.45 -13.43 -1.11
N GLU A 189 11.01 -13.99 -0.04
CA GLU A 189 10.72 -13.66 1.37
C GLU A 189 11.35 -12.35 1.82
#